data_AF-A0A8T3YPY2-F1
#
_entry.id   AF-A0A8T3YPY2-F1
#
_cell.length_a   1.000
_cell.length_b   1.000
_cell.length_c   1.000
_cell.angle_alpha   90.00
_cell.angle_beta   90.00
_cell.angle_gamma   90.00
#
_symmetry.space_group_name_H-M   'P 1'
#
loop_
_entity.id
_entity.type
_entity.pdbx_description
1 polymer ?
#
loop_
_entity_poly.entity_id
_entity_poly.type
_entity_poly.pdbx_seq_one_letter_code
_entity_poly.pdbx_strand_id
1 'polypeptide(L)'
;MCFSPHVSISVAIIEFVLATLILLLFRKSFISKFMALFIYLLGFYQFTEFMVCISANPDIWAKLGFITYTFLPAIGLHFILRISTFKFNKKLNKKLSTTQIILLYLLLYTPPVLFSLFSIFTPNFIVETSCNTIFVTIKNLLFNTDNYIKFTFYWLYYFGFITIATIISLIKYHLEKNKYVKLFYLLGALGLLIITIPPLILIVIFPALNVMYPSIYCKFALLFAVIAFILCYLSSVHKIPKMK
;
A
#
# COMPACT_ATOMS: atom_id res chain seq x y z
N MET A 1 0.26 -30.64 -4.75
CA MET A 1 -0.07 -30.17 -3.38
C MET A 1 0.17 -28.67 -3.33
N CYS A 2 -0.90 -27.88 -3.41
CA CYS A 2 -0.84 -26.41 -3.50
C CYS A 2 -0.96 -25.81 -2.08
N PHE A 3 0.17 -25.44 -1.48
CA PHE A 3 0.23 -24.87 -0.13
C PHE A 3 -0.05 -23.33 -0.11
N SER A 4 -0.09 -22.69 -1.28
CA SER A 4 -0.31 -21.24 -1.47
C SER A 4 -1.74 -20.73 -1.20
N PRO A 5 -2.82 -21.38 -1.68
CA PRO A 5 -4.17 -20.79 -1.55
C PRO A 5 -4.59 -20.66 -0.08
N HIS A 6 -4.25 -21.64 0.76
CA HIS A 6 -4.64 -21.64 2.17
C HIS A 6 -3.97 -20.52 2.97
N VAL A 7 -2.70 -20.22 2.71
CA VAL A 7 -2.01 -19.12 3.39
C VAL A 7 -2.61 -17.78 2.97
N SER A 8 -2.79 -17.55 1.67
CA SER A 8 -3.31 -16.29 1.17
C SER A 8 -4.73 -16.00 1.65
N ILE A 9 -5.64 -16.99 1.62
CA ILE A 9 -7.00 -16.81 2.16
C ILE A 9 -6.99 -16.60 3.68
N SER A 10 -6.11 -17.29 4.42
CA SER A 10 -6.01 -17.12 5.87
C SER A 10 -5.56 -15.69 6.22
N VAL A 11 -4.55 -15.16 5.51
CA VAL A 11 -4.11 -13.77 5.68
C VAL A 11 -5.21 -12.79 5.30
N ALA A 12 -5.90 -13.01 4.17
CA ALA A 12 -7.02 -12.17 3.74
C ALA A 12 -8.12 -12.09 4.82
N ILE A 13 -8.51 -13.22 5.41
CA ILE A 13 -9.50 -13.27 6.50
C ILE A 13 -9.00 -12.47 7.71
N ILE A 14 -7.76 -12.68 8.13
CA ILE A 14 -7.16 -11.94 9.26
C ILE A 14 -7.17 -10.44 8.99
N GLU A 15 -6.77 -10.00 7.80
CA GLU A 15 -6.74 -8.60 7.41
C GLU A 15 -8.14 -7.98 7.38
N PHE A 16 -9.14 -8.66 6.81
CA PHE A 16 -10.53 -8.20 6.83
C PHE A 16 -11.10 -8.10 8.24
N VAL A 17 -10.84 -9.08 9.10
CA VAL A 17 -11.27 -9.06 10.50
C VAL A 17 -10.59 -7.90 11.23
N LEU A 18 -9.28 -7.72 11.08
CA LEU A 18 -8.54 -6.65 11.73
C LEU A 18 -8.97 -5.25 11.24
N ALA A 19 -9.18 -5.07 9.93
CA ALA A 19 -9.70 -3.84 9.36
C ALA A 19 -11.09 -3.50 9.92
N THR A 20 -11.97 -4.50 10.03
CA THR A 20 -13.29 -4.36 10.64
C THR A 20 -13.18 -3.97 12.11
N LEU A 21 -12.34 -4.67 12.88
CA LEU A 21 -12.11 -4.37 14.30
C LEU A 21 -11.58 -2.95 14.50
N ILE A 22 -10.66 -2.47 13.66
CA ILE A 22 -10.14 -1.09 13.71
C ILE A 22 -11.27 -0.07 13.50
N LEU A 23 -12.20 -0.33 12.57
CA LEU A 23 -13.35 0.56 12.35
C LEU A 23 -14.34 0.53 13.51
N LEU A 24 -14.57 -0.64 14.11
CA LEU A 24 -15.49 -0.78 15.24
C LEU A 24 -14.94 -0.11 16.50
N LEU A 25 -13.67 -0.36 16.84
CA LEU A 25 -13.02 0.16 18.05
C LEU A 25 -12.66 1.65 17.94
N PHE A 26 -12.25 2.11 16.75
CA PHE A 26 -11.71 3.47 16.55
C PHE A 26 -12.53 4.32 15.57
N ARG A 27 -13.85 4.08 15.45
CA ARG A 27 -14.79 4.65 14.47
C ARG A 27 -14.67 6.16 14.20
N LYS A 28 -14.29 6.94 15.21
CA LYS A 28 -14.27 8.42 15.15
C LYS A 28 -12.97 9.01 14.60
N SER A 29 -11.89 8.24 14.44
CA SER A 29 -10.61 8.79 13.96
C SER A 29 -10.48 8.68 12.45
N PHE A 30 -10.05 9.76 11.79
CA PHE A 30 -9.69 9.74 10.38
C PHE A 30 -8.59 8.70 10.10
N ILE A 31 -7.66 8.56 11.04
CA ILE A 31 -6.55 7.61 10.99
C ILE A 31 -7.07 6.17 10.95
N SER A 32 -8.05 5.80 11.78
CA SER A 32 -8.68 4.48 11.76
C SER A 32 -9.32 4.17 10.43
N LYS A 33 -10.13 5.09 9.89
CA LYS A 33 -10.78 4.90 8.59
C LYS A 33 -9.76 4.66 7.48
N PHE A 34 -8.68 5.42 7.51
CA PHE A 34 -7.63 5.31 6.52
C PHE A 34 -6.86 3.99 6.63
N MET A 35 -6.43 3.64 7.85
CA MET A 35 -5.71 2.40 8.11
C MET A 35 -6.55 1.18 7.79
N ALA A 36 -7.84 1.19 8.15
CA ALA A 36 -8.77 0.14 7.78
C ALA A 36 -8.92 0.02 6.26
N LEU A 37 -9.08 1.13 5.53
CA LEU A 37 -9.12 1.11 4.06
C LEU A 37 -7.85 0.48 3.47
N PHE A 38 -6.67 0.85 3.97
CA PHE A 38 -5.40 0.30 3.52
C PHE A 38 -5.32 -1.22 3.78
N ILE A 39 -5.72 -1.68 4.96
CA ILE A 39 -5.75 -3.10 5.31
C ILE A 39 -6.81 -3.86 4.49
N TYR A 40 -7.95 -3.26 4.17
CA TYR A 40 -8.93 -3.86 3.26
C TYR A 40 -8.36 -4.08 1.86
N LEU A 41 -7.58 -3.14 1.34
CA LEU A 41 -6.94 -3.30 0.04
C LEU A 41 -5.86 -4.38 0.06
N LEU A 42 -5.10 -4.50 1.16
CA LEU A 42 -4.17 -5.60 1.36
C LEU A 42 -4.90 -6.95 1.39
N GLY A 43 -5.97 -7.07 2.19
CA GLY A 43 -6.77 -8.28 2.28
C GLY A 43 -7.44 -8.63 0.96
N PHE A 44 -7.90 -7.64 0.21
CA PHE A 44 -8.47 -7.85 -1.12
C PHE A 44 -7.42 -8.34 -2.11
N TYR A 45 -6.20 -7.79 -2.06
CA TYR A 45 -5.10 -8.29 -2.87
C TYR A 45 -4.78 -9.76 -2.55
N GLN A 46 -4.70 -10.14 -1.27
CA GLN A 46 -4.52 -11.54 -0.86
C GLN A 46 -5.67 -12.42 -1.38
N PHE A 47 -6.90 -11.96 -1.25
CA PHE A 47 -8.04 -12.66 -1.82
C PHE A 47 -7.92 -12.86 -3.34
N THR A 48 -7.40 -11.87 -4.09
CA THR A 48 -7.17 -12.04 -5.53
C THR A 48 -6.11 -13.10 -5.84
N GLU A 49 -5.06 -13.24 -5.03
CA GLU A 49 -4.06 -14.31 -5.20
C GLU A 49 -4.67 -15.70 -5.00
N PHE A 50 -5.51 -15.85 -3.97
CA PHE A 50 -6.28 -17.07 -3.77
C PHE A 50 -7.17 -17.39 -4.99
N MET A 51 -7.89 -16.39 -5.51
CA MET A 51 -8.78 -16.58 -6.65
C MET A 51 -8.03 -16.89 -7.95
N VAL A 52 -6.82 -16.37 -8.16
CA VAL A 52 -5.97 -16.76 -9.31
C VAL A 52 -5.72 -18.27 -9.32
N CYS A 53 -5.62 -18.92 -8.16
CA CYS A 53 -5.31 -20.35 -8.09
C CYS A 53 -6.50 -21.29 -8.20
N ILE A 54 -7.73 -20.80 -8.02
CA ILE A 54 -8.94 -21.65 -7.94
C ILE A 54 -9.98 -21.28 -9.00
N SER A 55 -9.99 -20.04 -9.46
CA SER A 55 -10.95 -19.55 -10.45
C SER A 55 -10.70 -20.16 -11.83
N ALA A 56 -11.78 -20.37 -12.59
CA ALA A 56 -11.71 -20.70 -14.01
C ALA A 56 -11.10 -19.56 -14.86
N ASN A 57 -11.15 -18.32 -14.38
CA ASN A 57 -10.64 -17.12 -15.06
C ASN A 57 -9.53 -16.45 -14.24
N PRO A 58 -8.30 -17.00 -14.21
CA PRO A 58 -7.20 -16.47 -13.39
C PRO A 58 -6.78 -15.05 -13.81
N ASP A 59 -6.85 -14.73 -15.11
CA ASP A 59 -6.38 -13.45 -15.64
C ASP A 59 -7.19 -12.25 -15.13
N ILE A 60 -8.50 -12.42 -14.94
CA ILE A 60 -9.37 -11.37 -14.40
C ILE A 60 -8.95 -11.05 -12.96
N TRP A 61 -8.69 -12.08 -12.16
CA TRP A 61 -8.25 -11.89 -10.76
C TRP A 61 -6.85 -11.31 -10.69
N ALA A 62 -5.94 -11.71 -11.57
CA ALA A 62 -4.62 -11.11 -11.69
C ALA A 62 -4.69 -9.61 -12.07
N LYS A 63 -5.61 -9.21 -12.96
CA LYS A 63 -5.87 -7.79 -13.26
C LYS A 63 -6.43 -7.03 -12.06
N LEU A 64 -7.40 -7.61 -11.34
CA LEU A 64 -7.95 -6.98 -10.13
C LEU A 64 -6.91 -6.83 -9.03
N GLY A 65 -6.07 -7.85 -8.83
CA GLY A 65 -4.91 -7.78 -7.95
C GLY A 65 -3.98 -6.65 -8.38
N PHE A 66 -3.67 -6.56 -9.69
CA PHE A 66 -2.85 -5.51 -10.26
C PHE A 66 -3.36 -4.10 -9.94
N ILE A 67 -4.64 -3.85 -10.21
CA ILE A 67 -5.31 -2.60 -9.91
C ILE A 67 -5.19 -2.28 -8.41
N THR A 68 -5.52 -3.25 -7.56
CA THR A 68 -5.51 -3.08 -6.10
C THR A 68 -4.15 -2.64 -5.58
N TYR A 69 -3.08 -3.39 -5.89
CA TYR A 69 -1.75 -3.08 -5.40
C TYR A 69 -1.18 -1.79 -6.04
N THR A 70 -1.60 -1.46 -7.27
CA THR A 70 -1.25 -0.19 -7.92
C THR A 70 -1.75 1.02 -7.12
N PHE A 71 -2.90 0.95 -6.46
CA PHE A 71 -3.44 2.07 -5.65
C PHE A 71 -2.77 2.25 -4.28
N LEU A 72 -2.11 1.23 -3.73
CA LEU A 72 -1.52 1.27 -2.38
C LEU A 72 -0.53 2.43 -2.17
N PRO A 73 0.49 2.65 -3.04
CA PRO A 73 1.44 3.75 -2.84
C PRO A 73 0.78 5.13 -2.83
N ALA A 74 -0.17 5.37 -3.74
CA ALA A 74 -0.90 6.63 -3.82
C ALA A 74 -1.74 6.88 -2.55
N ILE A 75 -2.42 5.86 -2.06
CA ILE A 75 -3.18 5.90 -0.81
C ILE A 75 -2.20 6.16 0.35
N GLY A 76 -1.15 5.38 0.51
CA GLY A 76 -0.14 5.58 1.57
C GLY A 76 0.46 6.99 1.59
N LEU A 77 0.80 7.54 0.42
CA LEU A 77 1.31 8.91 0.31
C LEU A 77 0.23 9.97 0.62
N HIS A 78 -1.02 9.77 0.19
CA HIS A 78 -2.15 10.64 0.57
C HIS A 78 -2.20 10.79 2.08
N PHE A 79 -2.17 9.68 2.80
CA PHE A 79 -2.28 9.66 4.25
C PHE A 79 -1.19 10.48 4.94
N ILE A 80 0.06 10.24 4.57
CA ILE A 80 1.19 10.98 5.14
C ILE A 80 1.08 12.46 4.81
N LEU A 81 0.74 12.82 3.57
CA LEU A 81 0.56 14.21 3.17
C LEU A 81 -0.56 14.89 3.96
N ARG A 82 -1.71 14.25 4.13
CA ARG A 82 -2.86 14.82 4.85
C ARG A 82 -2.57 15.02 6.33
N ILE A 83 -1.88 14.09 6.97
CA ILE A 83 -1.45 14.24 8.37
C ILE A 83 -0.39 15.34 8.49
N SER A 84 0.56 15.39 7.56
CA SER A 84 1.68 16.33 7.52
C SER A 84 1.25 17.79 7.28
N THR A 85 0.34 18.01 6.33
CA THR A 85 -0.14 19.34 5.90
C THR A 85 -1.04 20.00 6.94
N PHE A 86 -1.90 19.23 7.63
CA PHE A 86 -2.76 19.76 8.69
C PHE A 86 -1.95 20.47 9.79
N LYS A 87 -0.78 19.91 10.14
CA LYS A 87 0.08 20.49 11.18
C LYS A 87 0.94 21.65 10.69
N PHE A 88 1.37 21.62 9.42
CA PHE A 88 2.17 22.68 8.81
C PHE A 88 1.37 23.97 8.63
N ASN A 89 0.12 23.88 8.14
CA ASN A 89 -0.76 25.04 7.96
C ASN A 89 -1.09 25.74 9.29
N LYS A 90 -1.19 25.00 10.39
CA LYS A 90 -1.40 25.58 11.73
C LYS A 90 -0.18 26.38 12.24
N LYS A 91 1.04 26.02 11.81
CA LYS A 91 2.27 26.69 12.26
C LYS A 91 2.67 27.88 11.39
N LEU A 92 2.30 27.86 10.10
CA LEU A 92 2.72 28.88 9.14
C LEU A 92 1.66 29.91 8.76
N ASN A 93 0.42 29.84 9.30
CA ASN A 93 -0.70 30.70 8.91
C ASN A 93 -0.96 30.81 7.39
N LYS A 94 -0.34 29.92 6.60
CA LYS A 94 -0.53 29.85 5.15
C LYS A 94 -1.67 28.88 4.91
N LYS A 95 -2.84 29.42 4.60
CA LYS A 95 -3.96 28.62 4.11
C LYS A 95 -3.60 28.17 2.70
N LEU A 96 -3.30 26.88 2.55
CA LEU A 96 -3.09 26.30 1.22
C LEU A 96 -4.35 26.57 0.38
N SER A 97 -4.19 27.19 -0.80
CA SER A 97 -5.34 27.51 -1.65
C SER A 97 -6.07 26.24 -2.05
N THR A 98 -7.41 26.28 -2.09
CA THR A 98 -8.25 25.14 -2.50
C THR A 98 -7.79 24.54 -3.83
N THR A 99 -7.28 25.37 -4.75
CA THR A 99 -6.71 24.96 -6.05
C THR A 99 -5.45 24.11 -5.92
N GLN A 100 -4.57 24.38 -4.95
CA GLN A 100 -3.34 23.60 -4.74
C GLN A 100 -3.63 22.21 -4.16
N ILE A 101 -4.66 22.09 -3.33
CA ILE A 101 -5.12 20.81 -2.78
C ILE A 101 -5.68 19.91 -3.89
N ILE A 102 -6.50 20.49 -4.79
CA ILE A 102 -7.05 19.75 -5.93
C ILE A 102 -5.93 19.27 -6.85
N LEU A 103 -4.97 20.14 -7.18
CA LEU A 103 -3.83 19.76 -8.03
C LEU A 103 -2.99 18.64 -7.40
N LEU A 104 -2.78 18.68 -6.08
CA LEU A 104 -2.05 17.63 -5.36
C LEU A 104 -2.77 16.28 -5.45
N TYR A 105 -4.10 16.26 -5.26
CA TYR A 105 -4.88 15.03 -5.39
C TYR A 105 -4.90 14.51 -6.81
N LEU A 106 -5.00 15.40 -7.81
CA LEU A 106 -4.91 15.01 -9.20
C LEU A 106 -3.56 14.35 -9.51
N LEU A 107 -2.45 14.97 -9.11
CA LEU A 107 -1.10 14.42 -9.32
C LEU A 107 -0.92 13.05 -8.64
N LEU A 108 -1.52 12.87 -7.46
CA LEU A 108 -1.38 11.65 -6.67
C LEU A 108 -2.16 10.47 -7.25
N TYR A 109 -3.39 10.70 -7.71
CA TYR A 109 -4.27 9.62 -8.19
C TYR A 109 -4.21 9.41 -9.71
N THR A 110 -3.62 10.34 -10.48
CA THR A 110 -3.48 10.16 -11.93
C THR A 110 -2.65 8.92 -12.29
N PRO A 111 -1.45 8.69 -11.73
CA PRO A 111 -0.66 7.50 -12.09
C PRO A 111 -1.38 6.16 -11.84
N PRO A 112 -1.95 5.87 -10.65
CA PRO A 112 -2.60 4.58 -10.45
C PRO A 112 -3.85 4.40 -11.31
N VAL A 113 -4.60 5.47 -11.58
CA VAL A 113 -5.76 5.40 -12.49
C VAL A 113 -5.31 5.08 -13.91
N LEU A 114 -4.25 5.74 -14.41
CA LEU A 114 -3.72 5.46 -15.75
C LEU A 114 -3.22 4.02 -15.89
N PHE A 115 -2.43 3.53 -14.92
CA PHE A 115 -1.97 2.13 -14.95
C PHE A 115 -3.12 1.13 -14.83
N SER A 116 -4.13 1.42 -14.02
CA SER A 116 -5.33 0.58 -13.88
C SER A 116 -6.11 0.53 -15.19
N LEU A 117 -6.38 1.67 -15.82
CA LEU A 117 -7.06 1.73 -17.11
C LEU A 117 -6.24 1.01 -18.19
N PHE A 118 -4.93 1.21 -18.21
CA PHE A 118 -4.04 0.49 -19.12
C PHE A 118 -4.16 -1.03 -18.96
N SER A 119 -4.25 -1.55 -17.73
CA SER A 119 -4.43 -2.99 -17.49
C SER A 119 -5.80 -3.53 -17.94
N ILE A 120 -6.85 -2.71 -17.87
CA ILE A 120 -8.21 -3.08 -18.27
C ILE A 120 -8.31 -3.12 -19.79
N PHE A 121 -7.91 -2.03 -20.46
CA PHE A 121 -8.07 -1.87 -21.90
C PHE A 121 -7.05 -2.65 -22.74
N THR A 122 -5.95 -3.10 -22.16
CA THR A 122 -4.96 -3.91 -22.88
C THR A 122 -5.39 -5.38 -22.89
N PRO A 123 -5.70 -5.97 -24.07
CA PRO A 123 -5.91 -7.41 -24.19
C PRO A 123 -4.62 -8.15 -23.87
N ASN A 124 -4.70 -9.33 -23.26
CA ASN A 124 -3.54 -10.14 -22.86
C ASN A 124 -2.50 -9.38 -22.02
N PHE A 125 -2.96 -8.44 -21.18
CA PHE A 125 -2.10 -7.73 -20.24
C PHE A 125 -1.36 -8.69 -19.29
N ILE A 126 -2.03 -9.77 -18.90
CA ILE A 126 -1.45 -10.88 -18.15
C ILE A 126 -0.90 -11.89 -19.16
N VAL A 127 0.39 -12.20 -19.05
CA VAL A 127 1.12 -13.06 -19.99
C VAL A 127 1.25 -14.47 -19.44
N GLU A 128 1.58 -14.60 -18.16
CA GLU A 128 1.67 -15.89 -17.49
C GLU A 128 1.13 -15.78 -16.06
N THR A 129 0.35 -16.78 -15.66
CA THR A 129 -0.07 -16.98 -14.26
C THR A 129 0.35 -18.39 -13.84
N SER A 130 1.06 -18.50 -12.72
CA SER A 130 1.34 -19.81 -12.12
C SER A 130 1.22 -19.76 -10.60
N CYS A 131 0.62 -20.82 -10.05
CA CYS A 131 0.45 -20.98 -8.63
C CYS A 131 1.50 -21.94 -8.09
N ASN A 132 2.51 -21.39 -7.43
CA ASN A 132 3.53 -22.19 -6.77
C ASN A 132 3.12 -22.51 -5.34
N THR A 133 3.89 -23.35 -4.65
CA THR A 133 3.57 -23.82 -3.30
C THR A 133 3.54 -22.68 -2.28
N ILE A 134 4.35 -21.64 -2.44
CA ILE A 134 4.49 -20.57 -1.44
C ILE A 134 3.99 -19.22 -1.98
N PHE A 135 4.04 -18.96 -3.28
CA PHE A 135 3.73 -17.66 -3.89
C PHE A 135 2.99 -17.84 -5.21
N VAL A 136 2.26 -16.81 -5.62
CA VAL A 136 1.67 -16.72 -6.95
C VAL A 136 2.62 -15.92 -7.83
N THR A 137 2.90 -16.44 -9.03
CA THR A 137 3.70 -15.76 -10.04
C THR A 137 2.77 -15.16 -11.07
N ILE A 138 2.85 -13.84 -11.25
CA ILE A 138 2.04 -13.11 -12.22
C ILE A 138 2.99 -12.30 -13.09
N LYS A 139 3.16 -12.71 -14.35
CA LYS A 139 3.85 -11.89 -15.35
C LYS A 139 2.83 -11.07 -16.12
N ASN A 140 3.04 -9.77 -16.15
CA ASN A 140 2.25 -8.85 -16.95
C ASN A 140 3.14 -8.15 -17.99
N LEU A 141 2.49 -7.45 -18.92
CA LEU A 141 3.17 -6.75 -20.00
C LEU A 141 4.13 -5.63 -19.52
N LEU A 142 3.92 -5.09 -18.30
CA LEU A 142 4.82 -4.07 -17.72
C LEU A 142 6.12 -4.66 -17.21
N PHE A 143 6.11 -5.92 -16.78
CA PHE A 143 7.30 -6.64 -16.30
C PHE A 143 7.95 -7.50 -17.39
N ASN A 144 7.45 -7.47 -18.63
CA ASN A 144 8.07 -8.16 -19.75
C ASN A 144 9.30 -7.38 -20.25
N THR A 145 10.42 -8.07 -20.47
CA THR A 145 11.75 -7.49 -20.72
C THR A 145 11.83 -6.65 -21.99
N ASP A 146 10.89 -6.81 -22.91
CA ASP A 146 10.92 -6.16 -24.22
C ASP A 146 10.56 -4.66 -24.16
N ASN A 147 9.97 -4.17 -23.06
CA ASN A 147 9.50 -2.79 -22.92
C ASN A 147 10.02 -2.10 -21.65
N TYR A 148 11.34 -1.93 -21.55
CA TYR A 148 12.03 -1.29 -20.42
C TYR A 148 11.40 0.04 -19.98
N ILE A 149 10.95 0.87 -20.93
CA ILE A 149 10.36 2.19 -20.65
C ILE A 149 9.12 2.09 -19.74
N LYS A 150 8.20 1.16 -20.04
CA LYS A 150 6.95 1.00 -19.27
C LYS A 150 7.24 0.50 -17.85
N PHE A 151 8.16 -0.44 -17.73
CA PHE A 151 8.65 -0.94 -16.45
C PHE A 151 9.23 0.20 -15.60
N THR A 152 10.11 1.03 -16.17
CA THR A 152 10.76 2.15 -15.46
C THR A 152 9.75 3.15 -14.93
N PHE A 153 8.73 3.53 -15.73
CA PHE A 153 7.70 4.46 -15.26
C PHE A 153 6.87 3.89 -14.11
N TYR A 154 6.47 2.61 -14.20
CA TYR A 154 5.73 1.96 -13.14
C TYR A 154 6.56 1.85 -11.85
N TRP A 155 7.82 1.44 -11.99
CA TRP A 155 8.77 1.32 -10.88
C TRP A 155 9.03 2.67 -10.20
N LEU A 156 9.28 3.73 -10.99
CA LEU A 156 9.48 5.09 -10.49
C LEU A 156 8.25 5.60 -9.73
N TYR A 157 7.05 5.34 -10.26
CA TYR A 157 5.80 5.65 -9.55
C TYR A 157 5.74 4.91 -8.21
N TYR A 158 5.85 3.58 -8.25
CA TYR A 158 5.60 2.73 -7.08
C TYR A 158 6.61 3.02 -5.96
N PHE A 159 7.90 2.96 -6.26
CA PHE A 159 8.97 3.21 -5.29
C PHE A 159 9.12 4.69 -4.96
N GLY A 160 8.94 5.58 -5.94
CA GLY A 160 9.04 7.02 -5.72
C GLY A 160 8.00 7.49 -4.70
N PHE A 161 6.76 7.01 -4.79
CA PHE A 161 5.70 7.40 -3.86
C PHE A 161 5.97 6.90 -2.45
N ILE A 162 6.42 5.65 -2.29
CA ILE A 162 6.79 5.10 -0.98
C ILE A 162 8.00 5.84 -0.40
N THR A 163 8.99 6.15 -1.22
CA THR A 163 10.20 6.90 -0.81
C THR A 163 9.84 8.31 -0.35
N ILE A 164 9.00 9.03 -1.11
CA ILE A 164 8.50 10.35 -0.73
C ILE A 164 7.72 10.29 0.59
N ALA A 165 6.83 9.30 0.75
CA ALA A 165 6.06 9.12 1.98
C ALA A 165 6.98 8.88 3.20
N THR A 166 8.04 8.09 3.01
CA THR A 166 9.04 7.79 4.04
C THR A 166 9.85 9.02 4.40
N ILE A 167 10.37 9.76 3.40
CA ILE A 167 11.13 11.00 3.61
C ILE A 167 10.29 12.03 4.36
N ILE A 168 9.04 12.26 3.96
CA ILE A 168 8.15 13.21 4.63
C ILE A 168 7.91 12.79 6.09
N SER A 169 7.70 11.50 6.34
CA SER A 169 7.52 10.97 7.68
C SER A 169 8.76 11.21 8.55
N LEU A 170 9.96 10.98 8.02
CA LEU A 170 11.23 11.22 8.75
C LEU A 170 11.48 12.71 8.99
N ILE A 171 11.25 13.57 8.01
CA ILE A 171 11.35 15.03 8.19
C ILE A 171 10.41 15.48 9.31
N LYS A 172 9.17 14.98 9.33
CA LYS A 172 8.21 15.32 10.39
C LYS A 172 8.60 14.75 11.75
N TYR A 173 9.16 13.54 11.80
CA TYR A 173 9.73 12.98 13.02
C TYR A 173 10.79 13.90 13.64
N HIS A 174 11.69 14.47 12.84
CA HIS A 174 12.74 15.38 13.34
C HIS A 174 12.21 16.75 13.76
N LEU A 175 11.17 17.26 13.09
CA LEU A 175 10.60 18.58 13.39
C LEU A 175 9.61 18.57 14.57
N GLU A 176 9.14 17.40 14.98
CA GLU A 176 8.09 17.26 15.98
C GLU A 176 8.62 17.28 17.42
N LYS A 177 8.05 18.15 18.26
CA LYS A 177 8.41 18.25 19.68
C LYS A 177 7.60 17.30 20.57
N ASN A 178 6.35 16.98 20.18
CA ASN A 178 5.51 16.09 20.98
C ASN A 178 5.95 14.63 20.81
N LYS A 179 6.36 13.99 21.91
CA LYS A 179 6.85 12.60 21.96
C LYS A 179 5.93 11.60 21.26
N TYR A 180 4.61 11.70 21.45
CA TYR A 180 3.65 10.74 20.89
C TYR A 180 3.42 10.94 19.39
N VAL A 181 3.39 12.19 18.93
CA VAL A 181 3.27 12.49 17.50
C VAL A 181 4.58 12.14 16.77
N LYS A 182 5.72 12.36 17.44
CA LYS A 182 7.02 11.92 16.96
C LYS A 182 7.06 10.39 16.80
N LEU A 183 6.63 9.65 17.82
CA LEU A 183 6.52 8.19 17.77
C LEU A 183 5.59 7.73 16.64
N PHE A 184 4.47 8.41 16.39
CA PHE A 184 3.57 8.12 15.29
C PHE A 184 4.27 8.20 13.92
N TYR A 185 5.01 9.28 13.64
CA TYR A 185 5.75 9.41 12.38
C TYR A 185 6.89 8.40 12.25
N LEU A 186 7.56 8.07 13.35
CA LEU A 186 8.60 7.04 13.36
C LEU A 186 8.02 5.66 13.04
N LEU A 187 6.94 5.27 13.71
CA LEU A 187 6.25 4.01 13.47
C LEU A 187 5.67 3.92 12.06
N GLY A 188 5.15 5.03 11.51
CA GLY A 188 4.72 5.12 10.12
C GLY A 188 5.86 4.89 9.13
N ALA A 189 7.01 5.56 9.33
CA ALA A 189 8.19 5.36 8.51
C ALA A 189 8.73 3.92 8.63
N LEU A 190 8.81 3.37 9.84
CA LEU A 190 9.22 1.99 10.07
C LEU A 190 8.27 1.00 9.38
N GLY A 191 6.96 1.23 9.45
CA GLY A 191 5.98 0.39 8.75
C GLY A 191 6.21 0.37 7.24
N LEU A 192 6.46 1.54 6.62
CA LEU A 192 6.79 1.64 5.19
C LEU A 192 8.11 0.94 4.85
N LEU A 193 9.14 1.11 5.68
CA LEU A 193 10.44 0.44 5.49
C LEU A 193 10.35 -1.08 5.66
N ILE A 194 9.58 -1.57 6.62
CA ILE A 194 9.37 -3.02 6.86
C ILE A 194 8.60 -3.66 5.70
N ILE A 195 7.67 -2.95 5.06
CA ILE A 195 7.00 -3.47 3.87
C ILE A 195 7.94 -3.46 2.65
N THR A 196 8.90 -2.53 2.58
CA THR A 196 9.69 -2.33 1.34
C THR A 196 11.06 -2.98 1.34
N ILE A 197 11.84 -2.81 2.41
CA ILE A 197 13.24 -3.25 2.46
C ILE A 197 13.35 -4.79 2.44
N PRO A 198 12.68 -5.56 3.33
CA PRO A 198 12.85 -7.00 3.34
C PRO A 198 12.48 -7.66 2.01
N PRO A 199 11.36 -7.32 1.34
CA PRO A 199 11.09 -7.85 0.00
C PRO A 199 12.13 -7.45 -1.03
N LEU A 200 12.57 -6.19 -1.04
CA LEU A 200 13.59 -5.73 -1.98
C LEU A 200 14.91 -6.51 -1.82
N ILE A 201 15.33 -6.75 -0.57
CA ILE A 201 16.51 -7.58 -0.26
C ILE A 201 16.31 -9.00 -0.80
N LEU A 202 15.16 -9.62 -0.54
CA LEU A 202 14.87 -10.96 -1.03
C LEU A 202 14.92 -11.03 -2.57
N ILE A 203 14.40 -10.01 -3.26
CA ILE A 203 14.38 -9.95 -4.71
C ILE A 203 15.80 -9.79 -5.30
N VAL A 204 16.63 -8.94 -4.70
CA VAL A 204 18.01 -8.71 -5.15
C VAL A 204 18.88 -9.95 -4.90
N ILE A 205 18.72 -10.62 -3.76
CA ILE A 205 19.51 -11.80 -3.41
C ILE A 205 19.05 -13.02 -4.21
N PHE A 206 17.74 -13.18 -4.43
CA PHE A 206 17.16 -14.31 -5.13
C PHE A 206 16.49 -13.86 -6.44
N PRO A 207 17.21 -13.87 -7.58
CA PRO A 207 16.68 -13.41 -8.86
C PRO A 207 15.47 -14.21 -9.34
N ALA A 208 15.28 -15.43 -8.84
CA ALA A 208 14.07 -16.24 -9.06
C ALA A 208 12.78 -15.56 -8.54
N LEU A 209 12.89 -14.61 -7.59
CA LEU A 209 11.77 -13.91 -6.96
C LEU A 209 11.32 -12.65 -7.70
N ASN A 210 12.02 -12.22 -8.77
CA ASN A 210 11.68 -11.00 -9.53
C ASN A 210 10.23 -10.99 -10.04
N VAL A 211 9.70 -12.16 -10.41
CA VAL A 211 8.32 -12.35 -10.90
C VAL A 211 7.29 -12.60 -9.79
N MET A 212 7.74 -12.68 -8.54
CA MET A 212 6.93 -12.96 -7.34
C MET A 212 6.80 -11.72 -6.44
N TYR A 213 7.27 -10.58 -6.94
CA TYR A 213 7.39 -9.31 -6.23
C TYR A 213 6.14 -8.98 -5.40
N PRO A 214 4.91 -8.92 -5.97
CA PRO A 214 3.78 -8.34 -5.24
C PRO A 214 3.28 -9.25 -4.08
N SER A 215 3.39 -10.58 -4.22
CA SER A 215 3.00 -11.55 -3.19
C SER A 215 3.88 -11.49 -1.93
N ILE A 216 5.18 -11.24 -2.10
CA ILE A 216 6.14 -11.20 -1.00
C ILE A 216 5.85 -9.99 -0.09
N TYR A 217 5.63 -8.80 -0.67
CA TYR A 217 5.31 -7.58 0.09
C TYR A 217 4.08 -7.76 0.98
N CYS A 218 3.09 -8.46 0.46
CA CYS A 218 1.79 -8.57 1.08
C CYS A 218 1.82 -9.54 2.30
N LYS A 219 2.78 -10.46 2.37
CA LYS A 219 3.02 -11.27 3.59
C LYS A 219 3.66 -10.46 4.72
N PHE A 220 4.53 -9.50 4.38
CA PHE A 220 5.04 -8.53 5.36
C PHE A 220 4.00 -7.46 5.72
N ALA A 221 2.91 -7.35 4.98
CA ALA A 221 1.83 -6.42 5.29
C ALA A 221 1.07 -6.77 6.57
N LEU A 222 1.10 -8.03 7.02
CA LEU A 222 0.57 -8.39 8.35
C LEU A 222 1.31 -7.64 9.48
N LEU A 223 2.62 -7.45 9.35
CA LEU A 223 3.40 -6.62 10.30
C LEU A 223 2.95 -5.16 10.24
N PHE A 224 2.68 -4.65 9.04
CA PHE A 224 2.11 -3.31 8.89
C PHE A 224 0.71 -3.21 9.50
N ALA A 225 -0.12 -4.24 9.40
CA ALA A 225 -1.45 -4.27 9.98
C ALA A 225 -1.39 -4.19 11.52
N VAL A 226 -0.42 -4.87 12.14
CA VAL A 226 -0.13 -4.74 13.58
C VAL A 226 0.33 -3.32 13.92
N ILE A 227 1.25 -2.73 13.16
CA ILE A 227 1.69 -1.34 13.34
C ILE A 227 0.52 -0.38 13.20
N ALA A 228 -0.35 -0.57 12.20
CA ALA A 228 -1.53 0.23 11.95
C ALA A 228 -2.52 0.17 13.13
N PHE A 229 -2.71 -1.02 13.73
CA PHE A 229 -3.51 -1.17 14.94
C PHE A 229 -2.93 -0.37 16.11
N ILE A 230 -1.62 -0.48 16.35
CA ILE A 230 -0.90 0.28 17.40
C ILE A 230 -1.03 1.79 17.14
N LEU A 231 -0.88 2.25 15.89
CA LEU A 231 -1.03 3.64 15.51
C LEU A 231 -2.46 4.15 15.76
N CYS A 232 -3.48 3.35 15.49
CA CYS A 232 -4.87 3.69 15.77
C CYS A 232 -5.12 3.80 17.28
N TYR A 233 -4.59 2.86 18.06
CA TYR A 233 -4.65 2.88 19.52
C TYR A 233 -3.99 4.15 20.08
N LEU A 234 -2.75 4.44 19.70
CA LEU A 234 -2.02 5.65 20.12
C LEU A 234 -2.75 6.93 19.72
N SER A 235 -3.33 6.98 18.52
CA SER A 235 -4.14 8.10 18.07
C SER A 235 -5.38 8.32 18.93
N SER A 236 -6.04 7.24 19.36
CA SER A 236 -7.25 7.30 20.18
C SER A 236 -6.96 7.77 21.62
N VAL A 237 -5.91 7.24 22.25
CA VAL A 237 -5.56 7.50 23.65
C VAL A 237 -4.97 8.90 23.83
N HIS A 238 -3.99 9.27 23.01
CA HIS A 238 -3.24 10.51 23.20
C HIS A 238 -3.81 11.72 22.46
N LYS A 239 -5.05 11.62 21.93
CA LYS A 239 -5.73 12.66 21.15
C LYS A 239 -4.78 13.33 20.15
N ILE A 240 -4.02 12.52 19.40
CA ILE A 240 -3.27 12.99 18.22
C ILE A 240 -4.28 13.81 17.40
N PRO A 241 -4.00 15.08 17.08
CA PRO A 241 -5.02 16.10 16.81
C PRO A 241 -6.10 15.57 15.88
N LYS A 242 -7.34 15.57 16.38
CA LYS A 242 -8.52 15.19 15.62
C LYS A 242 -8.58 16.08 14.38
N MET A 243 -8.27 15.50 13.22
CA MET A 243 -8.56 16.11 11.93
C MET A 243 -10.08 16.14 11.82
N LYS A 244 -10.69 17.30 12.03
CA LYS A 244 -12.07 17.56 11.62
C LYS A 244 -12.14 17.57 10.11
#